data_AF-A0A930P454-F1
#
_entry.id   AF-A0A930P454-F1
#
_cell.length_a   1.000
_cell.length_b   1.000
_cell.length_c   1.000
_cell.angle_alpha   90.00
_cell.angle_beta   90.00
_cell.angle_gamma   90.00
#
_symmetry.space_group_name_H-M   'P 1'
#
loop_
_entity.id
_entity.type
_entity.pdbx_description
1 polymer ?
#
loop_
_entity_poly.entity_id
_entity_poly.type
_entity_poly.pdbx_seq_one_letter_code
_entity_poly.pdbx_strand_id
1 'polypeptide(L)'
;MSEDTKKQHKLIRELYKCHSTLIEAEKTLVLFDSTTHFIAIGNSADELYLKYGWELSMIDIDDNSISYMFLIGDAVKLLNTSEYKVITIDFKFEERFSTIAAVQQSLDYLRHLQGNKEFDYPIIECNVDFEDSVYIRFMRITSVIISQNFILVHIDRQETIYLAWGHSWNFSPEGIIIVQAIKNVLMCQYELMKEIAMRPKATIKALQIDCTKIYETYLSGKEKYPTSDIICVKVKEGYLTFDDDVVIVISSQSNIIYDINSIGVRGKHCVLLTSAQISKLVSIGYNIELVSCEQEYTIYQLGLKESHLNVKCNGYYHYTDAGIHKDYQGKYIVTAYYKGNKLPEKIISNAIGGYYSRLPQCSEKDFILSTVVHEKYDKHISH
;
A
#
# COMPACT_ATOMS: atom_id res chain seq x y z
N MET A 1 9.17 28.22 16.12
CA MET A 1 7.92 27.50 16.46
C MET A 1 6.79 28.13 15.66
N SER A 2 6.09 27.34 14.85
CA SER A 2 4.97 27.84 14.02
C SER A 2 3.81 28.31 14.89
N GLU A 3 2.87 29.06 14.31
CA GLU A 3 1.67 29.52 15.00
C GLU A 3 0.78 28.35 15.44
N ASP A 4 0.75 27.28 14.65
CA ASP A 4 -0.05 26.09 14.93
C ASP A 4 0.50 25.30 16.13
N THR A 5 1.83 25.14 16.23
CA THR A 5 2.46 24.54 17.40
C THR A 5 2.17 25.35 18.68
N LYS A 6 2.12 26.68 18.60
CA LYS A 6 1.75 27.53 19.76
C LYS A 6 0.30 27.31 20.18
N LYS A 7 -0.63 27.21 19.23
CA LYS A 7 -2.06 26.94 19.50
C LYS A 7 -2.24 25.55 20.12
N GLN A 8 -1.57 24.54 19.57
CA GLN A 8 -1.57 23.18 20.11
C GLN A 8 -1.04 23.15 21.55
N HIS A 9 0.12 23.75 21.82
CA HIS A 9 0.68 23.79 23.17
C HIS A 9 -0.30 24.41 24.14
N LYS A 10 -0.91 25.57 23.80
CA LYS A 10 -1.91 26.25 24.63
C LYS A 10 -3.09 25.33 24.96
N LEU A 11 -3.63 24.63 23.97
CA LEU A 11 -4.72 23.66 24.17
C LEU A 11 -4.32 22.58 25.16
N ILE A 12 -3.17 21.93 24.96
CA ILE A 12 -2.72 20.85 25.85
C ILE A 12 -2.54 21.38 27.29
N ARG A 13 -2.06 22.63 27.48
CA ARG A 13 -1.98 23.25 28.82
C ARG A 13 -3.36 23.39 29.47
N GLU A 14 -4.35 23.85 28.71
CA GLU A 14 -5.72 24.06 29.21
C GLU A 14 -6.38 22.73 29.58
N LEU A 15 -6.26 21.73 28.70
CA LEU A 15 -6.82 20.41 28.95
C LEU A 15 -6.15 19.68 30.11
N TYR A 16 -4.83 19.84 30.31
CA TYR A 16 -4.13 19.26 31.46
C TYR A 16 -4.66 19.79 32.80
N LYS A 17 -4.94 21.10 32.91
CA LYS A 17 -5.54 21.69 34.12
C LYS A 17 -6.93 21.11 34.44
N CYS A 18 -7.72 20.87 33.39
CA CYS A 18 -9.02 20.20 33.54
C CYS A 18 -8.84 18.75 33.98
N HIS A 19 -7.90 18.03 33.34
CA HIS A 19 -7.60 16.63 33.58
C HIS A 19 -7.13 16.34 35.02
N SER A 20 -6.21 17.15 35.55
CA SER A 20 -5.70 16.97 36.92
C SER A 20 -6.82 17.02 37.97
N THR A 21 -7.80 17.90 37.76
CA THR A 21 -8.99 18.03 38.63
C THR A 21 -9.93 16.82 38.54
N LEU A 22 -9.96 16.14 37.38
CA LEU A 22 -10.84 15.00 37.12
C LEU A 22 -10.25 13.67 37.62
N ILE A 23 -8.93 13.48 37.53
CA ILE A 23 -8.26 12.26 38.00
C ILE A 23 -8.38 12.07 39.50
N GLU A 24 -8.27 13.15 40.28
CA GLU A 24 -8.40 13.12 41.74
C GLU A 24 -9.76 12.57 42.20
N ALA A 25 -10.78 12.63 41.33
CA ALA A 25 -12.13 12.19 41.66
C ALA A 25 -12.42 10.72 41.36
N GLU A 26 -11.84 10.11 40.30
CA GLU A 26 -12.41 8.87 39.73
C GLU A 26 -11.42 7.76 39.29
N LYS A 27 -10.10 7.98 39.22
CA LYS A 27 -9.11 6.96 38.75
C LYS A 27 -9.50 6.24 37.44
N THR A 28 -10.05 6.96 36.46
CA THR A 28 -10.46 6.41 35.16
C THR A 28 -9.69 7.06 34.01
N LEU A 29 -9.53 6.35 32.88
CA LEU A 29 -9.00 6.92 31.65
C LEU A 29 -9.93 8.05 31.17
N VAL A 30 -9.38 9.26 31.02
CA VAL A 30 -10.12 10.43 30.53
C VAL A 30 -9.71 10.74 29.10
N LEU A 31 -10.71 10.84 28.21
CA LEU A 31 -10.56 11.27 26.83
C LEU A 31 -11.32 12.57 26.59
N PHE A 32 -10.69 13.52 25.90
CA PHE A 32 -11.33 14.76 25.48
C PHE A 32 -11.77 14.68 24.03
N ASP A 33 -13.07 14.77 23.77
CA ASP A 33 -13.66 14.69 22.42
C ASP A 33 -13.82 16.09 21.81
N SER A 34 -13.13 16.33 20.69
CA SER A 34 -13.12 17.59 19.93
C SER A 34 -14.05 17.56 18.71
N THR A 35 -15.01 16.63 18.66
CA THR A 35 -15.92 16.28 17.53
C THR A 35 -15.26 15.66 16.30
N THR A 36 -13.96 15.92 16.08
CA THR A 36 -13.18 15.37 14.97
C THR A 36 -12.14 14.35 15.44
N HIS A 37 -11.62 14.50 16.67
CA HIS A 37 -10.58 13.68 17.26
C HIS A 37 -10.78 13.54 18.77
N PHE A 38 -10.07 12.59 19.37
CA PHE A 38 -9.98 12.45 20.81
C PHE A 38 -8.56 12.77 21.29
N ILE A 39 -8.43 13.31 22.49
CA ILE A 39 -7.14 13.64 23.10
C ILE A 39 -7.05 12.97 24.46
N ALA A 40 -6.01 12.16 24.66
CA ALA A 40 -5.59 11.68 25.97
C ALA A 40 -4.41 12.52 26.47
N ILE A 41 -4.37 12.83 27.78
CA ILE A 41 -3.34 13.69 28.37
C ILE A 41 -2.87 13.08 29.70
N GLY A 42 -1.60 13.31 30.05
CA GLY A 42 -0.97 12.86 31.27
C GLY A 42 -1.11 11.35 31.43
N ASN A 43 -1.52 10.92 32.64
CA ASN A 43 -1.71 9.51 32.96
C ASN A 43 -2.59 8.76 31.95
N SER A 44 -3.59 9.41 31.32
CA SER A 44 -4.40 8.75 30.29
C SER A 44 -3.57 8.41 29.05
N ALA A 45 -2.71 9.34 28.61
CA ALA A 45 -1.83 9.11 27.47
C ALA A 45 -0.78 8.04 27.80
N ASP A 46 -0.24 8.08 29.03
CA ASP A 46 0.75 7.11 29.50
C ASP A 46 0.16 5.69 29.59
N GLU A 47 -1.07 5.55 30.08
CA GLU A 47 -1.77 4.27 30.14
C GLU A 47 -1.99 3.67 28.74
N LEU A 48 -2.38 4.50 27.76
CA LEU A 48 -2.54 4.07 26.38
C LEU A 48 -1.21 3.66 25.73
N TYR A 49 -0.13 4.40 26.00
CA TYR A 49 1.21 4.01 25.58
C TYR A 49 1.62 2.66 26.19
N LEU A 50 1.41 2.45 27.49
CA LEU A 50 1.75 1.20 28.15
C LEU A 50 0.92 0.01 27.65
N LYS A 51 -0.36 0.24 27.33
CA LYS A 51 -1.29 -0.81 26.90
C LYS A 51 -1.16 -1.18 25.42
N TYR A 52 -0.99 -0.19 24.54
CA TYR A 52 -1.04 -0.38 23.08
C TYR A 52 0.28 -0.06 22.38
N GLY A 53 1.23 0.58 23.06
CA GLY A 53 2.52 0.98 22.48
C GLY A 53 2.42 2.12 21.46
N TRP A 54 1.30 2.84 21.41
CA TRP A 54 1.13 3.99 20.50
C TRP A 54 2.01 5.14 20.93
N GLU A 55 2.71 5.77 19.99
CA GLU A 55 3.61 6.88 20.25
C GLU A 55 2.89 8.05 20.93
N LEU A 56 3.49 8.56 22.00
CA LEU A 56 3.03 9.74 22.72
C LEU A 56 3.86 10.97 22.34
N SER A 57 3.27 12.14 22.50
CA SER A 57 3.97 13.42 22.38
C SER A 57 4.12 14.06 23.76
N MET A 58 5.15 14.88 23.92
CA MET A 58 5.42 15.60 25.18
C MET A 58 5.46 17.10 24.91
N ILE A 59 4.90 17.89 25.83
CA ILE A 59 5.21 19.32 25.93
C ILE A 59 5.84 19.63 27.28
N ASP A 60 6.87 20.47 27.28
CA ASP A 60 7.44 20.99 28.52
C ASP A 60 6.64 22.23 28.99
N ILE A 61 6.21 22.21 30.24
CA ILE A 61 5.57 23.30 30.95
C ILE A 61 6.33 23.54 32.25
N ASP A 62 7.02 24.67 32.30
CA ASP A 62 7.85 25.07 33.45
C ASP A 62 8.87 23.95 33.77
N ASP A 63 8.81 23.34 34.96
CA ASP A 63 9.68 22.24 35.39
C ASP A 63 9.10 20.83 35.14
N ASN A 64 7.94 20.73 34.48
CA ASN A 64 7.24 19.45 34.24
C ASN A 64 7.01 19.18 32.75
N SER A 65 7.06 17.91 32.35
CA SER A 65 6.68 17.48 30.99
C SER A 65 5.31 16.81 31.01
N ILE A 66 4.42 17.20 30.09
CA ILE A 66 3.08 16.65 29.96
C ILE A 66 3.01 15.78 28.72
N SER A 67 2.69 14.51 28.93
CA SER A 67 2.36 13.58 27.86
C SER A 67 0.97 13.85 27.29
N TYR A 68 0.82 13.67 25.99
CA TYR A 68 -0.47 13.70 25.32
C TYR A 68 -0.45 12.82 24.07
N MET A 69 -1.62 12.37 23.66
CA MET A 69 -1.81 11.54 22.48
C MET A 69 -3.11 11.92 21.77
N PHE A 70 -3.01 12.16 20.47
CA PHE A 70 -4.19 12.25 19.62
C PHE A 70 -4.66 10.86 19.23
N LEU A 71 -5.96 10.65 19.32
CA LEU A 71 -6.63 9.40 19.03
C LEU A 71 -7.60 9.59 17.85
N ILE A 72 -7.50 8.71 16.86
CA ILE A 72 -8.48 8.64 15.77
C ILE A 72 -9.77 7.97 16.28
N GLY A 73 -10.91 8.29 15.66
CA GLY A 73 -12.21 7.75 16.08
C GLY A 73 -12.26 6.21 16.07
N ASP A 74 -11.55 5.56 15.15
CA ASP A 74 -11.45 4.10 15.11
C ASP A 74 -10.62 3.52 16.27
N ALA A 75 -9.60 4.24 16.76
CA ALA A 75 -8.83 3.83 17.94
C ALA A 75 -9.72 3.81 19.19
N VAL A 76 -10.62 4.79 19.33
CA VAL A 76 -11.56 4.84 20.44
C VAL A 76 -12.52 3.65 20.45
N LYS A 77 -12.84 3.08 19.28
CA LYS A 77 -13.63 1.83 19.21
C LYS A 77 -12.88 0.62 19.77
N LEU A 78 -11.54 0.64 19.79
CA LEU A 78 -10.72 -0.40 20.44
C LEU A 78 -10.73 -0.28 21.96
N LEU A 79 -10.98 0.93 22.45
CA LEU A 79 -11.12 1.19 23.87
C LEU A 79 -12.51 0.68 24.28
N ASN A 80 -12.57 -0.44 24.99
CA ASN A 80 -13.80 -0.99 25.55
C ASN A 80 -14.51 0.09 26.39
N THR A 81 -15.56 0.71 25.84
CA THR A 81 -16.11 1.98 26.32
C THR A 81 -16.70 1.93 27.72
N SER A 82 -16.88 0.75 28.31
CA SER A 82 -17.37 0.58 29.68
C SER A 82 -16.34 0.89 30.78
N GLU A 83 -15.05 1.06 30.46
CA GLU A 83 -13.99 1.33 31.45
C GLU A 83 -13.52 2.79 31.50
N TYR A 84 -14.04 3.67 30.63
CA TYR A 84 -13.43 4.97 30.37
C TYR A 84 -14.44 6.12 30.41
N LYS A 85 -13.99 7.32 30.79
CA LYS A 85 -14.80 8.54 30.82
C LYS A 85 -14.45 9.42 29.62
N VAL A 86 -15.41 9.58 28.72
CA VAL A 86 -15.29 10.50 27.59
C VAL A 86 -15.90 11.84 27.99
N ILE A 87 -15.13 12.92 27.85
CA ILE A 87 -15.54 14.29 28.15
C ILE A 87 -15.54 15.07 26.85
N THR A 88 -16.70 15.56 26.45
CA THR A 88 -16.82 16.43 25.28
C THR A 88 -16.28 17.81 25.59
N ILE A 89 -15.40 18.31 24.73
CA ILE A 89 -14.86 19.67 24.79
C ILE A 89 -15.29 20.43 23.54
N ASP A 90 -15.75 21.67 23.72
CA ASP A 90 -16.01 22.56 22.59
C ASP A 90 -14.69 23.18 22.13
N PHE A 91 -13.91 22.38 21.41
CA PHE A 91 -12.66 22.82 20.82
C PHE A 91 -12.53 22.25 19.42
N LYS A 92 -12.39 23.13 18.43
CA LYS A 92 -12.13 22.72 17.05
C LYS A 92 -10.64 22.91 16.78
N PHE A 93 -9.91 21.81 16.76
CA PHE A 93 -8.57 21.78 16.19
C PHE A 93 -8.68 21.34 14.73
N GLU A 94 -8.43 22.26 13.80
CA GLU A 94 -8.26 21.94 12.39
C GLU A 94 -6.78 21.70 12.13
N GLU A 95 -6.30 20.46 12.21
CA GLU A 95 -4.98 20.16 11.65
C GLU A 95 -4.78 18.71 11.18
N ARG A 96 -3.92 18.60 10.17
CA ARG A 96 -3.70 17.49 9.22
C ARG A 96 -2.81 16.38 9.78
N PHE A 97 -3.17 15.77 10.90
CA PHE A 97 -2.27 14.80 11.52
C PHE A 97 -2.35 13.42 10.90
N SER A 98 -1.53 13.21 9.85
CA SER A 98 -0.85 11.93 9.73
C SER A 98 0.29 11.92 10.76
N THR A 99 0.03 11.44 11.97
CA THR A 99 1.08 11.17 12.97
C THR A 99 1.45 9.69 12.93
N ILE A 100 2.63 9.34 13.46
CA ILE A 100 3.02 7.94 13.65
C ILE A 100 1.97 7.25 14.54
N ALA A 101 1.56 7.88 15.64
CA ALA A 101 0.50 7.39 16.51
C ALA A 101 -0.81 7.08 15.74
N ALA A 102 -1.23 7.96 14.82
CA ALA A 102 -2.43 7.72 14.00
C ALA A 102 -2.26 6.49 13.07
N VAL A 103 -1.07 6.28 12.51
CA VAL A 103 -0.76 5.08 11.70
C VAL A 103 -0.81 3.83 12.56
N GLN A 104 -0.20 3.87 13.74
CA GLN A 104 -0.18 2.75 14.68
C GLN A 104 -1.60 2.36 15.11
N GLN A 105 -2.40 3.35 15.50
CA GLN A 105 -3.80 3.18 15.84
C GLN A 105 -4.64 2.62 14.69
N SER A 106 -4.43 3.10 13.47
CA SER A 106 -5.11 2.62 12.26
C SER A 106 -4.80 1.15 11.99
N LEU A 107 -3.52 0.78 12.06
CA LEU A 107 -3.06 -0.59 11.87
C LEU A 107 -3.57 -1.52 12.98
N ASP A 108 -3.58 -1.06 14.22
CA ASP A 108 -4.12 -1.81 15.34
C ASP A 108 -5.64 -2.02 15.26
N TYR A 109 -6.36 -1.04 14.69
CA TYR A 109 -7.78 -1.19 14.42
C TYR A 109 -8.05 -2.22 13.32
N LEU A 110 -7.29 -2.17 12.23
CA LEU A 110 -7.36 -3.20 11.17
C LEU A 110 -7.04 -4.59 11.73
N ARG A 111 -6.03 -4.70 12.60
CA ARG A 111 -5.69 -5.94 13.30
C ARG A 111 -6.86 -6.47 14.12
N HIS A 112 -7.54 -5.60 14.87
CA HIS A 112 -8.73 -5.97 15.62
C HIS A 112 -9.86 -6.50 14.71
N LEU A 113 -10.11 -5.83 13.58
CA LEU A 113 -11.14 -6.25 12.61
C LEU A 113 -10.85 -7.61 11.97
N GLN A 114 -9.58 -7.93 11.71
CA GLN A 114 -9.19 -9.18 11.05
C GLN A 114 -9.28 -10.40 11.96
N GLY A 115 -9.09 -10.22 13.28
CA GLY A 115 -9.01 -11.32 14.23
C GLY A 115 -7.89 -12.27 13.84
N ASN A 116 -8.19 -13.56 13.69
CA ASN A 116 -7.19 -14.61 13.45
C ASN A 116 -6.73 -14.73 11.98
N LYS A 117 -7.19 -13.86 11.09
CA LYS A 117 -6.82 -13.89 9.66
C LYS A 117 -5.69 -12.93 9.38
N GLU A 118 -4.84 -13.28 8.43
CA GLU A 118 -3.86 -12.37 7.87
C GLU A 118 -4.49 -11.48 6.80
N PHE A 119 -4.11 -10.21 6.83
CA PHE A 119 -4.48 -9.21 5.86
C PHE A 119 -3.23 -8.65 5.19
N ASP A 120 -2.95 -9.15 3.99
CA ASP A 120 -1.91 -8.64 3.10
C ASP A 120 -2.51 -7.55 2.21
N TYR A 121 -2.00 -6.32 2.35
CA TYR A 121 -2.48 -5.17 1.60
C TYR A 121 -1.32 -4.43 0.93
N PRO A 122 -1.40 -4.15 -0.39
CA PRO A 122 -0.32 -3.51 -1.12
C PRO A 122 -0.16 -2.03 -0.78
N ILE A 123 1.08 -1.58 -0.68
CA ILE A 123 1.44 -0.16 -0.51
C ILE A 123 1.92 0.36 -1.86
N ILE A 124 1.31 1.46 -2.32
CA ILE A 124 1.59 2.03 -3.64
C ILE A 124 2.75 3.04 -3.54
N GLU A 125 3.80 2.83 -4.35
CA GLU A 125 4.92 3.76 -4.58
C GLU A 125 5.58 4.32 -3.31
N CYS A 126 5.85 3.47 -2.32
CA CYS A 126 6.53 3.88 -1.10
C CYS A 126 8.01 3.46 -1.11
N ASN A 127 8.89 4.42 -1.40
CA ASN A 127 10.34 4.26 -1.29
C ASN A 127 10.83 4.98 -0.02
N VAL A 128 11.80 4.39 0.65
CA VAL A 128 12.42 4.96 1.84
C VAL A 128 13.92 4.72 1.84
N ASP A 129 14.65 5.76 2.23
CA ASP A 129 16.09 5.74 2.35
C ASP A 129 16.42 5.66 3.84
N PHE A 130 17.24 4.69 4.21
CA PHE A 130 17.73 4.50 5.57
C PHE A 130 19.24 4.67 5.58
N GLU A 131 19.72 5.64 6.35
CA GLU A 131 21.14 5.91 6.54
C GLU A 131 21.54 5.50 7.96
N ASP A 132 22.45 4.52 8.04
CA ASP A 132 23.19 4.20 9.25
C ASP A 132 24.61 4.78 9.11
N SER A 133 25.31 4.90 10.24
CA SER A 133 26.71 5.26 10.37
C SER A 133 27.67 4.49 9.44
N VAL A 134 27.28 3.32 8.92
CA VAL A 134 28.13 2.44 8.10
C VAL A 134 27.61 2.27 6.66
N TYR A 135 26.34 2.51 6.38
CA TYR A 135 25.77 2.28 5.05
C TYR A 135 24.50 3.09 4.79
N ILE A 136 24.21 3.32 3.51
CA ILE A 136 22.92 3.82 3.03
C ILE A 136 22.18 2.67 2.36
N ARG A 137 20.91 2.52 2.71
CA ARG A 137 20.02 1.48 2.21
C ARG A 137 18.78 2.12 1.58
N PHE A 138 18.51 1.75 0.33
CA PHE A 138 17.30 2.13 -0.39
C PHE A 138 16.31 0.96 -0.29
N MET A 139 15.12 1.22 0.23
CA MET A 139 14.09 0.20 0.46
C MET A 139 12.80 0.58 -0.26
N ARG A 140 12.21 -0.37 -0.99
CA ARG A 140 10.85 -0.22 -1.52
C ARG A 140 9.86 -1.03 -0.69
N ILE A 141 8.93 -0.33 -0.04
CA ILE A 141 7.87 -0.94 0.76
C ILE A 141 6.73 -1.34 -0.17
N THR A 142 6.49 -2.64 -0.31
CA THR A 142 5.57 -3.18 -1.33
C THR A 142 4.21 -3.57 -0.76
N SER A 143 4.15 -4.00 0.50
CA SER A 143 2.90 -4.32 1.19
C SER A 143 3.05 -4.27 2.70
N VAL A 144 1.90 -4.20 3.39
CA VAL A 144 1.78 -4.40 4.83
C VAL A 144 0.99 -5.68 5.08
N ILE A 145 1.50 -6.52 5.98
CA ILE A 145 0.80 -7.70 6.48
C ILE A 145 0.38 -7.45 7.91
N ILE A 146 -0.92 -7.57 8.15
CA ILE A 146 -1.55 -7.37 9.45
C ILE A 146 -2.11 -8.71 9.91
N SER A 147 -1.71 -9.13 11.10
CA SER A 147 -2.19 -10.33 11.78
C SER A 147 -2.49 -10.00 13.24
N GLN A 148 -3.21 -10.87 13.94
CA GLN A 148 -3.50 -10.72 15.37
C GLN A 148 -2.23 -10.47 16.21
N ASN A 149 -1.12 -11.12 15.85
CA ASN A 149 0.09 -11.13 16.66
C ASN A 149 1.19 -10.22 16.13
N PHE A 150 1.10 -9.77 14.88
CA PHE A 150 2.16 -8.97 14.30
C PHE A 150 1.65 -8.05 13.21
N ILE A 151 2.40 -6.98 13.01
CA ILE A 151 2.31 -6.11 11.83
C ILE A 151 3.71 -6.06 11.24
N LEU A 152 3.82 -6.35 9.95
CA LEU A 152 5.10 -6.28 9.23
C LEU A 152 4.91 -5.68 7.85
N VAL A 153 6.01 -5.20 7.27
CA VAL A 153 6.05 -4.74 5.88
C VAL A 153 6.93 -5.66 5.05
N HIS A 154 6.59 -5.78 3.77
CA HIS A 154 7.48 -6.37 2.78
C HIS A 154 8.36 -5.32 2.12
N ILE A 155 9.66 -5.58 2.10
CA ILE A 155 10.66 -4.78 1.39
C ILE A 155 11.11 -5.55 0.15
N ASP A 156 11.02 -4.90 -1.01
CA ASP A 156 11.42 -5.45 -2.32
C ASP A 156 10.83 -6.85 -2.61
N ARG A 157 9.71 -7.19 -1.97
CA ARG A 157 9.04 -8.52 -1.97
C ARG A 157 9.87 -9.71 -1.50
N GLN A 158 11.03 -9.48 -0.90
CA GLN A 158 11.93 -10.56 -0.48
C GLN A 158 12.16 -10.55 1.02
N GLU A 159 12.23 -9.35 1.60
CA GLU A 159 12.50 -9.16 3.01
C GLU A 159 11.23 -8.73 3.74
N THR A 160 11.18 -9.05 5.03
CA THR A 160 10.13 -8.60 5.94
C THR A 160 10.74 -7.85 7.11
N ILE A 161 10.11 -6.74 7.48
CA ILE A 161 10.48 -5.97 8.67
C ILE A 161 9.25 -5.86 9.57
N TYR A 162 9.39 -6.31 10.82
CA TYR A 162 8.33 -6.20 11.82
C TYR A 162 8.19 -4.75 12.30
N LEU A 163 6.97 -4.23 12.20
CA LEU A 163 6.57 -2.95 12.78
C LEU A 163 6.02 -3.13 14.20
N ALA A 164 5.33 -4.24 14.46
CA ALA A 164 4.84 -4.57 15.79
C ALA A 164 4.79 -6.08 16.00
N TRP A 165 5.02 -6.51 17.24
CA TRP A 165 4.75 -7.86 17.74
C TRP A 165 3.91 -7.77 19.01
N GLY A 166 2.72 -8.34 18.99
CA GLY A 166 1.69 -8.04 20.00
C GLY A 166 1.45 -6.53 20.07
N HIS A 167 1.44 -5.96 21.27
CA HIS A 167 1.32 -4.51 21.48
C HIS A 167 2.68 -3.77 21.50
N SER A 168 3.78 -4.47 21.21
CA SER A 168 5.12 -3.88 21.21
C SER A 168 5.48 -3.38 19.81
N TRP A 169 5.46 -2.06 19.64
CA TRP A 169 5.89 -1.38 18.42
C TRP A 169 7.42 -1.30 18.30
N ASN A 170 7.92 -1.40 17.07
CA ASN A 170 9.33 -1.30 16.75
C ASN A 170 9.76 0.17 16.69
N PHE A 171 10.37 0.66 17.77
CA PHE A 171 10.93 2.01 17.88
C PHE A 171 12.42 2.09 17.51
N SER A 172 12.98 1.08 16.84
CA SER A 172 14.31 1.22 16.24
C SER A 172 14.32 2.35 15.19
N PRO A 173 15.48 2.97 14.90
CA PRO A 173 15.58 3.99 13.86
C PRO A 173 14.99 3.54 12.52
N GLU A 174 15.26 2.29 12.09
CA GLU A 174 14.72 1.71 10.86
C GLU A 174 13.18 1.55 10.94
N GLY A 175 12.66 1.04 12.06
CA GLY A 175 11.23 0.90 12.28
C GLY A 175 10.48 2.24 12.23
N ILE A 176 11.01 3.27 12.88
CA ILE A 176 10.43 4.62 12.89
C ILE A 176 10.43 5.21 11.48
N ILE A 177 11.56 5.13 10.76
CA ILE A 177 11.69 5.63 9.39
C ILE A 177 10.69 4.95 8.45
N ILE A 178 10.48 3.64 8.58
CA ILE A 178 9.49 2.91 7.80
C ILE A 178 8.07 3.38 8.12
N VAL A 179 7.70 3.50 9.39
CA VAL A 179 6.36 3.98 9.77
C VAL A 179 6.13 5.41 9.28
N GLN A 180 7.15 6.27 9.34
CA GLN A 180 7.10 7.62 8.80
C GLN A 180 6.92 7.63 7.28
N ALA A 181 7.58 6.72 6.56
CA ALA A 181 7.49 6.63 5.10
C ALA A 181 6.11 6.15 4.63
N ILE A 182 5.55 5.11 5.25
CA ILE A 182 4.22 4.61 4.86
C ILE A 182 3.09 5.53 5.28
N LYS A 183 3.32 6.41 6.26
CA LYS A 183 2.32 7.23 6.92
C LYS A 183 1.33 7.89 5.97
N ASN A 184 1.80 8.62 4.98
CA ASN A 184 0.92 9.38 4.09
C ASN A 184 0.13 8.45 3.15
N VAL A 185 0.82 7.46 2.57
CA VAL A 185 0.22 6.49 1.64
C VAL A 185 -0.83 5.65 2.35
N LEU A 186 -0.50 5.14 3.54
CA LEU A 186 -1.40 4.34 4.36
C LEU A 186 -2.64 5.12 4.75
N MET A 187 -2.52 6.39 5.15
CA MET A 187 -3.70 7.22 5.46
C MET A 187 -4.58 7.45 4.23
N CYS A 188 -4.02 7.52 3.02
CA CYS A 188 -4.82 7.56 1.79
C CYS A 188 -5.51 6.24 1.47
N GLN A 189 -4.91 5.10 1.82
CA GLN A 189 -5.45 3.75 1.56
C GLN A 189 -6.34 3.21 2.71
N TYR A 190 -6.29 3.81 3.89
CA TYR A 190 -6.87 3.29 5.12
C TYR A 190 -8.37 2.98 5.02
N GLU A 191 -9.15 3.87 4.42
CA GLU A 191 -10.60 3.65 4.28
C GLU A 191 -10.91 2.42 3.41
N LEU A 192 -10.17 2.21 2.32
CA LEU A 192 -10.33 1.01 1.50
C LEU A 192 -9.89 -0.24 2.27
N MET A 193 -8.77 -0.17 2.99
CA MET A 193 -8.29 -1.28 3.83
C MET A 193 -9.35 -1.68 4.86
N LYS A 194 -9.97 -0.70 5.52
CA LYS A 194 -11.02 -0.88 6.52
C LYS A 194 -12.28 -1.51 5.91
N GLU A 195 -12.75 -1.02 4.77
CA GLU A 195 -13.92 -1.59 4.09
C GLU A 195 -13.67 -3.01 3.58
N ILE A 196 -12.44 -3.35 3.16
CA ILE A 196 -12.08 -4.73 2.81
C ILE A 196 -12.08 -5.61 4.07
N ALA A 197 -11.54 -5.14 5.19
CA ALA A 197 -11.54 -5.87 6.45
C ALA A 197 -12.97 -6.14 6.96
N MET A 198 -13.84 -5.13 6.89
CA MET A 198 -15.22 -5.23 7.37
C MET A 198 -16.15 -6.03 6.44
N ARG A 199 -16.02 -5.84 5.11
CA ARG A 199 -16.98 -6.34 4.11
C ARG A 199 -16.30 -6.89 2.86
N PRO A 200 -15.38 -7.87 2.98
CA PRO A 200 -14.44 -8.23 1.92
C PRO A 200 -15.11 -8.55 0.58
N LYS A 201 -16.17 -9.38 0.59
CA LYS A 201 -16.87 -9.79 -0.65
C LYS A 201 -17.53 -8.62 -1.38
N ALA A 202 -18.18 -7.72 -0.65
CA ALA A 202 -18.90 -6.59 -1.24
C ALA A 202 -17.92 -5.54 -1.76
N THR A 203 -16.90 -5.22 -0.95
CA THR A 203 -15.89 -4.22 -1.30
C THR A 203 -15.04 -4.67 -2.48
N ILE A 204 -14.60 -5.94 -2.53
CA ILE A 204 -13.85 -6.48 -3.68
C ILE A 204 -14.70 -6.45 -4.96
N LYS A 205 -16.01 -6.74 -4.87
CA LYS A 205 -16.91 -6.68 -6.03
C LYS A 205 -17.10 -5.25 -6.54
N ALA A 206 -17.26 -4.27 -5.64
CA ALA A 206 -17.36 -2.86 -6.00
C ALA A 206 -16.05 -2.38 -6.67
N LEU A 207 -14.91 -2.71 -6.06
CA LEU A 207 -13.59 -2.45 -6.61
C LEU A 207 -13.42 -3.01 -8.03
N GLN A 208 -13.90 -4.24 -8.24
CA GLN A 208 -13.85 -4.87 -9.56
C GLN A 208 -14.63 -4.12 -10.63
N ILE A 209 -15.81 -3.63 -10.27
CA ILE A 209 -16.65 -2.85 -11.18
C ILE A 209 -15.94 -1.55 -11.56
N ASP A 210 -15.37 -0.85 -10.59
CA ASP A 210 -14.69 0.43 -10.85
C ASP A 210 -13.40 0.26 -11.67
N CYS A 211 -12.58 -0.75 -11.35
CA CYS A 211 -11.42 -1.10 -12.17
C CYS A 211 -11.81 -1.49 -13.60
N THR A 212 -12.96 -2.13 -13.79
CA THR A 212 -13.46 -2.50 -15.12
C THR A 212 -13.84 -1.26 -15.94
N LYS A 213 -14.51 -0.27 -15.34
CA LYS A 213 -14.85 0.98 -16.04
C LYS A 213 -13.61 1.74 -16.52
N ILE A 214 -12.53 1.74 -15.72
CA ILE A 214 -11.25 2.33 -16.11
C ILE A 214 -10.68 1.60 -17.33
N TYR A 215 -10.69 0.27 -17.30
CA TYR A 215 -10.22 -0.54 -18.43
C TYR A 215 -11.10 -0.41 -19.69
N GLU A 216 -12.42 -0.30 -19.53
CA GLU A 216 -13.34 0.00 -20.64
C GLU A 216 -13.06 1.37 -21.26
N THR A 217 -12.73 2.36 -20.43
CA THR A 217 -12.31 3.70 -20.90
C THR A 217 -11.01 3.62 -21.73
N TYR A 218 -10.06 2.78 -21.31
CA TYR A 218 -8.86 2.49 -22.09
C TYR A 218 -9.21 1.87 -23.45
N LEU A 219 -10.09 0.86 -23.48
CA LEU A 219 -10.50 0.20 -24.72
C LEU A 219 -11.22 1.16 -25.68
N SER A 220 -12.16 1.96 -25.19
CA SER A 220 -12.82 3.00 -25.99
C SER A 220 -11.82 4.04 -26.51
N GLY A 221 -10.76 4.33 -25.74
CA GLY A 221 -9.64 5.13 -26.20
C GLY A 221 -8.90 4.51 -27.38
N LYS A 222 -8.58 3.20 -27.33
CA LYS A 222 -7.93 2.48 -28.44
C LYS A 222 -8.81 2.46 -29.70
N GLU A 223 -10.12 2.34 -29.55
CA GLU A 223 -11.07 2.39 -30.67
C GLU A 223 -11.16 3.79 -31.29
N LYS A 224 -11.22 4.84 -30.44
CA LYS A 224 -11.35 6.22 -30.88
C LYS A 224 -10.07 6.77 -31.51
N TYR A 225 -8.91 6.34 -31.03
CA TYR A 225 -7.59 6.80 -31.46
C TYR A 225 -6.71 5.63 -31.93
N PRO A 226 -7.05 5.01 -33.08
CA PRO A 226 -6.37 3.79 -33.54
C PRO A 226 -4.92 4.03 -33.99
N THR A 227 -4.52 5.29 -34.23
CA THR A 227 -3.16 5.69 -34.62
C THR A 227 -2.27 6.04 -33.42
N SER A 228 -2.78 5.91 -32.21
CA SER A 228 -2.01 6.20 -30.99
C SER A 228 -1.22 4.99 -30.56
N ASP A 229 0.05 5.20 -30.23
CA ASP A 229 0.92 4.15 -29.74
C ASP A 229 0.48 3.73 -28.34
N ILE A 230 0.14 4.71 -27.49
CA ILE A 230 -0.20 4.50 -26.09
C ILE A 230 -1.49 5.27 -25.74
N ILE A 231 -2.45 4.58 -25.12
CA ILE A 231 -3.61 5.20 -24.48
C ILE A 231 -3.38 5.24 -22.97
N CYS A 232 -3.56 6.43 -22.40
CA CYS A 232 -3.42 6.69 -20.98
C CYS A 232 -4.75 7.18 -20.39
N VAL A 233 -5.30 6.44 -19.44
CA VAL A 233 -6.52 6.81 -18.70
C VAL A 233 -6.13 7.68 -17.51
N LYS A 234 -6.66 8.90 -17.46
CA LYS A 234 -6.40 9.84 -16.37
C LYS A 234 -7.04 9.38 -15.07
N VAL A 235 -6.24 9.38 -14.01
CA VAL A 235 -6.65 9.24 -12.61
C VAL A 235 -6.15 10.46 -11.83
N LYS A 236 -6.59 10.64 -10.58
CA LYS A 236 -6.27 11.85 -9.81
C LYS A 236 -4.76 12.05 -9.61
N GLU A 237 -4.04 10.98 -9.31
CA GLU A 237 -2.60 11.01 -9.03
C GLU A 237 -1.71 10.84 -10.28
N GLY A 238 -2.28 10.58 -11.47
CA GLY A 238 -1.49 10.30 -12.66
C GLY A 238 -2.30 9.67 -13.80
N TYR A 239 -1.70 8.71 -14.49
CA TYR A 239 -2.28 8.09 -15.68
C TYR A 239 -2.02 6.59 -15.71
N LEU A 240 -3.03 5.80 -16.02
CA LEU A 240 -2.94 4.35 -16.14
C LEU A 240 -2.94 3.92 -17.61
N THR A 241 -2.07 2.99 -17.98
CA THR A 241 -2.10 2.29 -19.27
C THR A 241 -2.11 0.78 -19.08
N PHE A 242 -2.54 0.03 -20.10
CA PHE A 242 -2.90 -1.39 -20.01
C PHE A 242 -2.39 -2.21 -21.21
N ASP A 243 -2.47 -3.55 -21.10
CA ASP A 243 -2.21 -4.49 -22.18
C ASP A 243 -0.84 -4.27 -22.88
N ASP A 244 -0.77 -4.27 -24.22
CA ASP A 244 0.48 -4.13 -24.97
C ASP A 244 1.15 -2.77 -24.74
N ASP A 245 0.39 -1.73 -24.40
CA ASP A 245 0.90 -0.39 -24.10
C ASP A 245 1.77 -0.43 -22.81
N VAL A 246 1.47 -1.32 -21.86
CA VAL A 246 2.36 -1.60 -20.71
C VAL A 246 3.73 -2.06 -21.17
N VAL A 247 3.78 -2.96 -22.15
CA VAL A 247 5.05 -3.51 -22.67
C VAL A 247 5.87 -2.43 -23.36
N ILE A 248 5.23 -1.52 -24.11
CA ILE A 248 5.88 -0.37 -24.73
C ILE A 248 6.53 0.53 -23.67
N VAL A 249 5.78 0.84 -22.60
CA VAL A 249 6.24 1.71 -21.52
C VAL A 249 7.44 1.12 -20.80
N ILE A 250 7.36 -0.13 -20.33
CA ILE A 250 8.44 -0.77 -19.57
C ILE A 250 9.70 -1.03 -20.40
N SER A 251 9.56 -1.16 -21.73
CA SER A 251 10.70 -1.28 -22.65
C SER A 251 11.45 0.05 -22.82
N SER A 252 10.78 1.17 -22.58
CA SER A 252 11.32 2.52 -22.80
C SER A 252 11.84 3.17 -21.52
N GLN A 253 11.31 2.77 -20.36
CA GLN A 253 11.65 3.34 -19.07
C GLN A 253 11.32 2.40 -17.91
N SER A 254 11.98 2.62 -16.77
CA SER A 254 11.74 1.85 -15.56
C SER A 254 10.43 2.28 -14.89
N ASN A 255 9.44 1.40 -14.95
CA ASN A 255 8.15 1.56 -14.29
C ASN A 255 7.76 0.28 -13.55
N ILE A 256 6.97 0.43 -12.50
CA ILE A 256 6.37 -0.70 -11.78
C ILE A 256 5.09 -1.10 -12.48
N ILE A 257 4.96 -2.39 -12.77
CA ILE A 257 3.73 -3.01 -13.27
C ILE A 257 2.85 -3.35 -12.07
N TYR A 258 1.57 -3.02 -12.12
CA TYR A 258 0.58 -3.36 -11.10
C TYR A 258 -0.43 -4.36 -11.66
N ASP A 259 -0.80 -5.33 -10.83
CA ASP A 259 -2.01 -6.11 -10.99
C ASP A 259 -3.20 -5.24 -10.55
N ILE A 260 -4.22 -5.18 -11.41
CA ILE A 260 -5.47 -4.47 -11.17
C ILE A 260 -6.65 -5.42 -11.33
N ASN A 261 -7.60 -5.32 -10.40
CA ASN A 261 -8.70 -6.28 -10.29
C ASN A 261 -9.86 -5.93 -11.22
N SER A 262 -9.67 -5.96 -12.53
CA SER A 262 -10.75 -5.79 -13.52
C SER A 262 -11.58 -7.07 -13.71
N ILE A 263 -12.77 -6.98 -14.30
CA ILE A 263 -13.56 -8.12 -14.76
C ILE A 263 -13.09 -8.53 -16.16
N GLY A 264 -13.18 -9.82 -16.49
CA GLY A 264 -12.87 -10.34 -17.82
C GLY A 264 -11.48 -10.94 -17.96
N VAL A 265 -11.07 -11.21 -19.20
CA VAL A 265 -9.87 -12.01 -19.54
C VAL A 265 -8.63 -11.19 -19.89
N ARG A 266 -8.74 -9.86 -19.95
CA ARG A 266 -7.67 -8.89 -20.24
C ARG A 266 -7.67 -7.75 -19.19
N GLY A 267 -6.78 -6.77 -19.36
CA GLY A 267 -6.72 -5.59 -18.48
C GLY A 267 -6.34 -5.94 -17.04
N LYS A 268 -5.49 -6.96 -16.85
CA LYS A 268 -5.03 -7.40 -15.53
C LYS A 268 -3.76 -6.71 -15.07
N HIS A 269 -2.99 -6.18 -16.01
CA HIS A 269 -1.75 -5.47 -15.73
C HIS A 269 -1.88 -4.03 -16.18
N CYS A 270 -1.41 -3.11 -15.35
CA CYS A 270 -1.33 -1.69 -15.69
C CYS A 270 -0.01 -1.08 -15.22
N VAL A 271 0.31 0.09 -15.74
CA VAL A 271 1.40 0.94 -15.26
C VAL A 271 0.84 2.30 -14.89
N LEU A 272 1.28 2.82 -13.74
CA LEU A 272 1.05 4.21 -13.34
C LEU A 272 2.15 5.10 -13.90
N LEU A 273 1.74 6.17 -14.56
CA LEU A 273 2.59 7.16 -15.17
C LEU A 273 2.33 8.53 -14.56
N THR A 274 3.42 9.22 -14.23
CA THR A 274 3.42 10.66 -13.93
C THR A 274 3.44 11.49 -15.21
N SER A 275 3.08 12.76 -15.13
CA SER A 275 3.20 13.68 -16.27
C SER A 275 4.63 13.75 -16.83
N ALA A 276 5.65 13.67 -15.96
CA ALA A 276 7.06 13.66 -16.37
C ALA A 276 7.41 12.42 -17.20
N GLN A 277 6.91 11.24 -16.81
CA GLN A 277 7.12 10.00 -17.56
C GLN A 277 6.38 10.00 -18.91
N ILE A 278 5.20 10.64 -18.98
CA ILE A 278 4.50 10.85 -20.26
C ILE A 278 5.32 11.76 -21.17
N SER A 279 5.79 12.91 -20.66
CA SER A 279 6.62 13.84 -21.45
C SER A 279 7.89 13.17 -21.97
N LYS A 280 8.49 12.25 -21.20
CA LYS A 280 9.64 11.46 -21.63
C LYS A 280 9.29 10.50 -22.77
N LEU A 281 8.14 9.82 -22.73
CA LEU A 281 7.73 8.94 -23.83
C LEU A 281 7.46 9.74 -25.11
N VAL A 282 6.81 10.89 -24.99
CA VAL A 282 6.56 11.80 -26.13
C VAL A 282 7.88 12.28 -26.74
N SER A 283 8.89 12.61 -25.92
CA SER A 283 10.19 13.07 -26.45
C SER A 283 10.99 11.97 -27.16
N ILE A 284 10.71 10.69 -26.86
CA ILE A 284 11.27 9.53 -27.55
C ILE A 284 10.50 9.22 -28.86
N GLY A 285 9.36 9.89 -29.09
CA GLY A 285 8.60 9.84 -30.34
C GLY A 285 7.29 9.08 -30.28
N TYR A 286 6.84 8.63 -29.10
CA TYR A 286 5.55 7.95 -28.96
C TYR A 286 4.38 8.94 -29.06
N ASN A 287 3.37 8.56 -29.85
CA ASN A 287 2.09 9.24 -29.90
C ASN A 287 1.18 8.76 -28.76
N ILE A 288 0.86 9.66 -27.82
CA ILE A 288 0.11 9.33 -26.60
C ILE A 288 -1.20 10.12 -26.57
N GLU A 289 -2.31 9.42 -26.37
CA GLU A 289 -3.61 10.03 -26.13
C GLU A 289 -4.04 9.87 -24.68
N LEU A 290 -4.54 10.97 -24.11
CA LEU A 290 -5.03 11.02 -22.75
C LEU A 290 -6.55 10.97 -22.77
N VAL A 291 -7.12 9.93 -22.17
CA VAL A 291 -8.57 9.75 -22.03
C VAL A 291 -8.98 9.90 -20.57
N SER A 292 -10.22 10.29 -20.31
CA SER A 292 -10.73 10.47 -18.95
C SER A 292 -11.97 9.63 -18.74
N CYS A 293 -12.08 9.02 -17.56
CA CYS A 293 -13.31 8.38 -17.11
C CYS A 293 -14.39 9.44 -16.81
N GLU A 294 -15.66 9.03 -16.82
CA GLU A 294 -16.77 9.88 -16.37
C GLU A 294 -16.64 10.29 -14.90
N GLN A 295 -16.11 9.38 -14.08
CA GLN A 295 -15.82 9.59 -12.66
C GLN A 295 -14.30 9.74 -12.45
N GLU A 296 -13.91 10.65 -11.57
CA GLU A 296 -12.51 10.75 -11.12
C GLU A 296 -12.20 9.66 -10.08
N TYR A 297 -11.20 8.83 -10.35
CA TYR A 297 -10.71 7.78 -9.46
C TYR A 297 -9.35 8.16 -8.87
N THR A 298 -9.11 7.76 -7.62
CA THR A 298 -7.78 7.84 -7.00
C THR A 298 -7.10 6.47 -7.03
N ILE A 299 -5.77 6.44 -7.19
CA ILE A 299 -5.02 5.17 -7.21
C ILE A 299 -5.16 4.38 -5.91
N TYR A 300 -5.35 5.09 -4.79
CA TYR A 300 -5.51 4.51 -3.44
C TYR A 300 -6.84 3.77 -3.28
N GLN A 301 -7.80 4.00 -4.17
CA GLN A 301 -9.10 3.30 -4.20
C GLN A 301 -9.11 2.10 -5.14
N LEU A 302 -8.03 1.83 -5.89
CA LEU A 302 -8.00 0.79 -6.93
C LEU A 302 -7.37 -0.54 -6.49
N GLY A 303 -6.84 -0.61 -5.27
CA GLY A 303 -6.25 -1.83 -4.72
C GLY A 303 -5.12 -2.39 -5.59
N LEU A 304 -4.35 -1.50 -6.23
CA LEU A 304 -3.23 -1.88 -7.09
C LEU A 304 -2.19 -2.66 -6.31
N LYS A 305 -1.89 -3.89 -6.75
CA LYS A 305 -0.86 -4.73 -6.16
C LYS A 305 0.29 -4.81 -7.12
N GLU A 306 1.54 -4.66 -6.67
CA GLU A 306 2.63 -4.78 -7.62
C GLU A 306 2.66 -6.19 -8.25
N SER A 307 2.78 -6.24 -9.58
CA SER A 307 2.64 -7.47 -10.36
C SER A 307 3.87 -8.38 -10.23
N HIS A 308 3.67 -9.69 -10.25
CA HIS A 308 4.74 -10.69 -10.41
C HIS A 308 5.62 -10.44 -11.65
N LEU A 309 5.14 -9.67 -12.62
CA LEU A 309 5.87 -9.31 -13.83
C LEU A 309 7.05 -8.33 -13.62
N ASN A 310 7.23 -7.79 -12.42
CA ASN A 310 8.37 -6.91 -12.10
C ASN A 310 9.69 -7.68 -11.81
N VAL A 311 9.74 -8.98 -12.09
CA VAL A 311 10.95 -9.79 -11.89
C VAL A 311 12.05 -9.34 -12.86
N LYS A 312 13.25 -9.09 -12.33
CA LYS A 312 14.44 -8.79 -13.15
C LYS A 312 14.84 -10.05 -13.92
N CYS A 313 14.65 -10.04 -15.23
CA CYS A 313 15.13 -11.09 -16.12
C CYS A 313 16.65 -10.96 -16.29
N ASN A 314 17.39 -12.05 -16.14
CA ASN A 314 18.82 -12.04 -16.38
C ASN A 314 19.10 -12.05 -17.90
N GLY A 315 19.49 -10.90 -18.44
CA GLY A 315 19.78 -10.72 -19.86
C GLY A 315 20.91 -11.59 -20.43
N TYR A 316 21.68 -12.30 -19.60
CA TYR A 316 22.67 -13.29 -20.06
C TYR A 316 22.05 -14.60 -20.54
N TYR A 317 20.84 -14.93 -20.10
CA TYR A 317 20.16 -16.17 -20.48
C TYR A 317 19.20 -15.92 -21.64
N HIS A 318 19.34 -16.74 -22.67
CA HIS A 318 18.43 -16.75 -23.81
C HIS A 318 17.80 -18.14 -23.91
N TYR A 319 16.49 -18.16 -23.73
CA TYR A 319 15.69 -19.38 -23.79
C TYR A 319 15.00 -19.46 -25.15
N THR A 320 14.96 -20.67 -25.70
CA THR A 320 14.27 -20.96 -26.98
C THR A 320 13.14 -21.95 -26.77
N ASP A 321 12.20 -22.00 -27.72
CA ASP A 321 11.04 -22.91 -27.70
C ASP A 321 10.30 -22.93 -26.36
N ALA A 322 10.17 -21.75 -25.76
CA ALA A 322 9.49 -21.59 -24.49
C ALA A 322 7.97 -21.66 -24.66
N GLY A 323 7.28 -22.26 -23.70
CA GLY A 323 5.83 -22.34 -23.73
C GLY A 323 5.22 -22.61 -22.37
N ILE A 324 3.98 -22.16 -22.19
CA ILE A 324 3.14 -22.49 -21.04
C ILE A 324 1.97 -23.33 -21.53
N HIS A 325 1.79 -24.51 -20.96
CA HIS A 325 0.68 -25.42 -21.27
C HIS A 325 0.27 -26.23 -20.04
N LYS A 326 -0.82 -26.99 -20.14
CA LYS A 326 -1.22 -27.92 -19.09
C LYS A 326 -0.46 -29.24 -19.21
N ASP A 327 -0.10 -29.83 -18.09
CA ASP A 327 0.35 -31.22 -18.00
C ASP A 327 -0.85 -32.19 -18.04
N TYR A 328 -0.57 -33.48 -17.96
CA TYR A 328 -1.59 -34.54 -17.93
C TYR A 328 -2.47 -34.51 -16.67
N GLN A 329 -2.03 -33.83 -15.61
CA GLN A 329 -2.81 -33.62 -14.37
C GLN A 329 -3.63 -32.33 -14.40
N GLY A 330 -3.58 -31.57 -15.51
CA GLY A 330 -4.28 -30.30 -15.68
C GLY A 330 -3.61 -29.11 -14.99
N LYS A 331 -2.38 -29.26 -14.48
CA LYS A 331 -1.58 -28.17 -13.88
C LYS A 331 -0.86 -27.41 -14.98
N TYR A 332 -0.73 -26.10 -14.81
CA TYR A 332 0.07 -25.29 -15.73
C TYR A 332 1.57 -25.51 -15.48
N ILE A 333 2.31 -25.77 -16.56
CA ILE A 333 3.76 -25.93 -16.56
C ILE A 333 4.39 -25.00 -17.58
N VAL A 334 5.62 -24.57 -17.31
CA VAL A 334 6.48 -23.87 -18.26
C VAL A 334 7.58 -24.80 -18.76
N THR A 335 7.79 -24.80 -20.07
CA THR A 335 8.87 -25.50 -20.76
C THR A 335 9.73 -24.51 -21.50
N ALA A 336 11.02 -24.82 -21.67
CA ALA A 336 11.98 -24.01 -22.38
C ALA A 336 13.22 -24.84 -22.73
N TYR A 337 14.02 -24.35 -23.67
CA TYR A 337 15.34 -24.85 -24.00
C TYR A 337 16.41 -23.80 -23.67
N TYR A 338 17.57 -24.26 -23.21
CA TYR A 338 18.75 -23.41 -23.03
C TYR A 338 19.97 -24.06 -23.69
N LYS A 339 20.65 -23.34 -24.58
CA LYS A 339 21.78 -23.85 -25.38
C LYS A 339 21.47 -25.18 -26.08
N GLY A 340 20.25 -25.32 -26.60
CA GLY A 340 19.78 -26.53 -27.30
C GLY A 340 19.33 -27.69 -26.41
N ASN A 341 19.42 -27.58 -25.07
CA ASN A 341 18.99 -28.62 -24.14
C ASN A 341 17.61 -28.32 -23.57
N LYS A 342 16.71 -29.32 -23.55
CA LYS A 342 15.39 -29.20 -22.93
C LYS A 342 15.55 -29.06 -21.41
N LEU A 343 14.98 -28.01 -20.84
CA LEU A 343 14.98 -27.82 -19.39
C LEU A 343 13.88 -28.65 -18.71
N PRO A 344 14.07 -29.03 -17.43
CA PRO A 344 13.06 -29.76 -16.68
C PRO A 344 11.78 -28.92 -16.53
N GLU A 345 10.63 -29.52 -16.78
CA GLU A 345 9.34 -28.84 -16.71
C GLU A 345 9.09 -28.29 -15.29
N LYS A 346 8.61 -27.04 -15.18
CA LYS A 346 8.35 -26.38 -13.90
C LYS A 346 6.88 -26.02 -13.77
N ILE A 347 6.27 -26.36 -12.64
CA ILE A 347 4.90 -25.98 -12.31
C ILE A 347 4.84 -24.47 -12.05
N ILE A 348 3.81 -23.83 -12.60
CA ILE A 348 3.50 -22.42 -12.37
C ILE A 348 2.11 -22.27 -11.76
N SER A 349 1.79 -21.06 -11.28
CA SER A 349 0.48 -20.81 -10.66
C SER A 349 -0.65 -20.88 -11.69
N ASN A 350 -1.81 -21.37 -11.26
CA ASN A 350 -3.01 -21.42 -12.11
C ASN A 350 -3.50 -20.03 -12.53
N ALA A 351 -3.23 -19.00 -11.73
CA ALA A 351 -3.58 -17.62 -12.06
C ALA A 351 -2.80 -17.15 -13.30
N ILE A 352 -1.48 -17.32 -13.30
CA ILE A 352 -0.60 -16.92 -14.40
C ILE A 352 -0.88 -17.75 -15.65
N GLY A 353 -0.85 -19.09 -15.52
CA GLY A 353 -1.06 -19.98 -16.67
C GLY A 353 -2.45 -19.85 -17.29
N GLY A 354 -3.47 -19.66 -16.44
CA GLY A 354 -4.85 -19.42 -16.88
C GLY A 354 -5.03 -18.10 -17.60
N TYR A 355 -4.37 -17.02 -17.15
CA TYR A 355 -4.37 -15.73 -17.85
C TYR A 355 -3.65 -15.83 -19.19
N TYR A 356 -2.40 -16.32 -19.19
CA TYR A 356 -1.58 -16.51 -20.39
C TYR A 356 -2.29 -17.30 -21.49
N SER A 357 -2.97 -18.39 -21.11
CA SER A 357 -3.66 -19.26 -22.07
C SER A 357 -4.85 -18.59 -22.77
N ARG A 358 -5.44 -17.56 -22.15
CA ARG A 358 -6.58 -16.82 -22.72
C ARG A 358 -6.15 -15.62 -23.56
N LEU A 359 -4.90 -15.18 -23.45
CA LEU A 359 -4.39 -14.08 -24.25
C LEU A 359 -4.23 -14.50 -25.72
N PRO A 360 -4.61 -13.64 -26.68
CA PRO A 360 -4.21 -13.81 -28.08
C PRO A 360 -2.69 -13.67 -28.21
N GLN A 361 -2.14 -13.96 -29.38
CA GLN A 361 -0.73 -13.66 -29.63
C GLN A 361 -0.54 -12.13 -29.64
N CYS A 362 0.14 -11.60 -28.63
CA CYS A 362 0.37 -10.18 -28.42
C CYS A 362 1.63 -9.96 -27.56
N SER A 363 2.10 -8.72 -27.50
CA SER A 363 3.32 -8.36 -26.78
C SER A 363 3.23 -8.67 -25.28
N GLU A 364 2.06 -8.44 -24.66
CA GLU A 364 1.82 -8.79 -23.26
C GLU A 364 2.02 -10.30 -23.02
N LYS A 365 1.53 -11.14 -23.92
CA LYS A 365 1.65 -12.60 -23.82
C LYS A 365 3.12 -13.04 -23.88
N ASP A 366 3.86 -12.49 -24.83
CA ASP A 366 5.30 -12.78 -24.98
C ASP A 366 6.10 -12.30 -23.77
N PHE A 367 5.75 -11.13 -23.23
CA PHE A 367 6.38 -10.57 -22.02
C PHE A 367 6.13 -11.43 -20.78
N ILE A 368 4.90 -11.93 -20.59
CA ILE A 368 4.56 -12.86 -19.51
C ILE A 368 5.37 -14.16 -19.64
N LEU A 369 5.44 -14.74 -20.84
CA LEU A 369 6.21 -15.96 -21.08
C LEU A 369 7.68 -15.76 -20.71
N SER A 370 8.29 -14.69 -21.22
CA SER A 370 9.68 -14.33 -20.93
C SER A 370 9.91 -14.24 -19.41
N THR A 371 9.06 -13.48 -18.72
CA THR A 371 9.19 -13.27 -17.29
C THR A 371 9.07 -14.57 -16.49
N VAL A 372 8.10 -15.43 -16.82
CA VAL A 372 7.90 -16.72 -16.15
C VAL A 372 9.08 -17.66 -16.37
N VAL A 373 9.62 -17.71 -17.60
CA VAL A 373 10.77 -18.55 -17.92
C VAL A 373 11.99 -18.10 -17.12
N HIS A 374 12.29 -16.80 -17.10
CA HIS A 374 13.39 -16.24 -16.33
C HIS A 374 13.21 -16.46 -14.82
N GLU A 375 12.01 -16.22 -14.28
CA GLU A 375 11.70 -16.46 -12.87
C GLU A 375 11.97 -17.91 -12.46
N LYS A 376 11.62 -18.88 -13.32
CA LYS A 376 11.76 -20.30 -13.01
C LYS A 376 13.15 -20.86 -13.27
N TYR A 377 13.87 -20.40 -14.29
CA TYR A 377 15.11 -21.05 -14.73
C TYR A 377 16.38 -20.27 -14.40
N ASP A 378 16.35 -18.94 -14.25
CA ASP A 378 17.58 -18.16 -14.04
C ASP A 378 18.34 -18.58 -12.77
N LYS A 379 17.60 -18.93 -11.71
CA LYS A 379 18.16 -19.41 -10.43
C LYS A 379 18.67 -20.85 -10.48
N HIS A 380 18.32 -21.62 -11.51
CA HIS A 380 18.71 -23.02 -11.66
C HIS A 380 19.89 -23.23 -12.60
N ILE A 381 20.23 -22.23 -13.42
CA ILE A 381 21.38 -22.29 -14.35
C ILE A 381 22.66 -21.71 -13.70
N SER A 382 22.52 -21.04 -12.54
CA SER A 382 23.63 -20.67 -11.67
C SER A 382 24.25 -21.89 -10.96
N HIS A 383 25.46 -22.23 -11.43
CA HIS A 383 26.45 -23.23 -10.99
C HIS A 383 26.35 -24.64 -11.57
#